data_AF-A0A1Y2JPZ1-F1
#
_entry.id   AF-A0A1Y2JPZ1-F1
#
_cell.length_a   1.000
_cell.length_b   1.000
_cell.length_c   1.000
_cell.angle_alpha   90.00
_cell.angle_beta   90.00
_cell.angle_gamma   90.00
#
_symmetry.space_group_name_H-M   'P 1'
#
loop_
_entity.id
_entity.type
_entity.pdbx_description
1 polymer ?
#
loop_
_entity_poly.entity_id
_entity_poly.type
_entity_poly.pdbx_seq_one_letter_code
_entity_poly.pdbx_strand_id
1 'polypeptide(L)'
;MTSTANLQIALLILLCAASPARAGTCADDIAKTQIQLDQAIEKDAGAHGWQRESLSALRSHQPTPRSIAEAEGGRGAVFADALDSLDRARTAEQNGDTSTCSRELAHVRAILK
;
A
#
# COMPACT_ATOMS: atom_id res chain seq x y z
N MET A 1 -32.90 42.31 15.46
CA MET A 1 -32.09 41.33 16.23
C MET A 1 -32.38 39.88 15.77
N THR A 2 -32.42 39.61 14.47
CA THR A 2 -32.76 38.27 13.91
C THR A 2 -31.65 37.67 13.05
N SER A 3 -30.67 38.48 12.63
CA SER A 3 -29.61 38.07 11.70
C SER A 3 -28.57 37.12 12.32
N THR A 4 -28.27 37.30 13.61
CA THR A 4 -27.26 36.49 14.32
C THR A 4 -27.73 35.06 14.58
N ALA A 5 -29.01 34.86 14.88
CA ALA A 5 -29.58 33.53 15.12
C ALA A 5 -29.55 32.66 13.86
N ASN A 6 -29.89 33.23 12.70
CA ASN A 6 -29.86 32.51 11.42
C ASN A 6 -28.43 32.11 11.01
N LEU A 7 -27.45 32.98 11.29
CA LEU A 7 -26.04 32.71 11.04
C LEU A 7 -25.53 31.54 11.90
N GLN A 8 -25.94 31.46 13.17
CA GLN A 8 -25.55 30.38 14.07
C GLN A 8 -26.15 29.03 13.67
N ILE A 9 -27.40 29.03 13.21
CA ILE A 9 -28.06 27.79 12.74
C ILE A 9 -27.37 27.27 11.47
N ALA A 10 -27.05 28.16 10.51
CA ALA A 10 -26.35 27.78 9.30
C ALA A 10 -24.95 27.21 9.59
N LEU A 11 -24.23 27.79 10.56
CA LEU A 11 -22.92 27.31 10.98
C LEU A 11 -23.02 25.92 11.63
N LEU A 12 -24.02 25.70 12.50
CA LEU A 12 -24.23 24.39 13.15
C LEU A 12 -24.52 23.28 12.14
N ILE A 13 -25.33 23.56 11.12
CA ILE A 13 -25.65 22.62 10.04
C ILE A 13 -24.40 22.28 9.22
N LEU A 14 -23.55 23.27 8.93
CA LEU A 14 -22.30 23.06 8.18
C LEU A 14 -21.30 22.19 8.96
N LEU A 15 -21.19 22.38 10.28
CA LEU A 15 -20.34 21.52 11.13
C LEU A 15 -20.87 20.09 11.25
N CYS A 16 -22.20 19.87 11.24
CA CYS A 16 -22.78 18.53 11.23
C CYS A 16 -22.65 17.81 9.87
N ALA A 17 -22.57 18.55 8.77
CA ALA A 17 -22.35 18.00 7.43
C ALA A 17 -20.86 17.69 7.15
N ALA A 18 -19.94 18.23 7.95
CA ALA A 18 -18.54 17.87 7.93
C ALA A 18 -18.35 16.48 8.56
N SER A 19 -18.76 15.43 7.82
CA SER A 19 -18.27 14.08 8.09
C SER A 19 -16.76 14.15 8.17
N PRO A 20 -16.12 13.70 9.27
CA PRO A 20 -14.68 13.69 9.34
C PRO A 20 -14.20 12.85 8.15
N ALA A 21 -13.50 13.50 7.21
CA ALA A 21 -12.67 12.81 6.24
C ALA A 21 -11.58 12.14 7.05
N ARG A 22 -11.89 10.98 7.64
CA ARG A 22 -10.91 10.16 8.31
C ARG A 22 -9.94 9.78 7.20
N ALA A 23 -8.70 10.26 7.29
CA ALA A 23 -7.58 9.54 6.71
C ALA A 23 -7.82 8.07 7.12
N GLY A 24 -8.07 7.20 6.16
CA GLY A 24 -8.60 5.89 6.48
C GLY A 24 -7.59 5.18 7.39
N THR A 25 -8.13 4.38 8.30
CA THR A 25 -7.36 3.82 9.42
C THR A 25 -6.16 2.98 8.99
N CYS A 26 -6.03 2.66 7.71
CA CYS A 26 -5.01 1.79 7.17
C CYS A 26 -4.00 2.50 6.23
N ALA A 27 -4.24 3.74 5.80
CA ALA A 27 -3.40 4.41 4.78
C ALA A 27 -1.92 4.54 5.18
N ASP A 28 -1.63 5.02 6.39
CA ASP A 28 -0.26 5.16 6.89
C ASP A 28 0.45 3.80 7.00
N ASP A 29 -0.32 2.81 7.40
CA ASP A 29 0.12 1.43 7.61
C ASP A 29 0.44 0.73 6.27
N ILE A 30 -0.34 1.01 5.22
CA ILE A 30 -0.04 0.62 3.83
C ILE A 30 1.25 1.29 3.37
N ALA A 31 1.38 2.60 3.54
CA ALA A 31 2.55 3.35 3.07
C ALA A 31 3.84 2.84 3.72
N LYS A 32 3.81 2.62 5.04
CA LYS A 32 4.94 2.03 5.77
C LYS A 32 5.26 0.63 5.30
N THR A 33 4.24 -0.23 5.15
CA THR A 33 4.45 -1.63 4.75
C THR A 33 4.98 -1.71 3.31
N GLN A 34 4.54 -0.81 2.43
CA GLN A 34 5.06 -0.68 1.07
C GLN A 34 6.56 -0.38 1.07
N ILE A 35 7.00 0.64 1.81
CA ILE A 35 8.42 0.99 1.91
C ILE A 35 9.25 -0.20 2.40
N GLN A 36 8.75 -0.94 3.40
CA GLN A 36 9.42 -2.12 3.93
C GLN A 36 9.52 -3.25 2.90
N LEU A 37 8.45 -3.49 2.14
CA LEU A 37 8.42 -4.50 1.09
C LEU A 37 9.37 -4.15 -0.06
N ASP A 38 9.33 -2.90 -0.54
CA ASP A 38 10.21 -2.42 -1.60
C ASP A 38 11.69 -2.54 -1.18
N GLN A 39 12.02 -2.16 0.05
CA GLN A 39 13.38 -2.33 0.60
C GLN A 39 13.81 -3.80 0.68
N ALA A 40 12.90 -4.72 1.02
CA ALA A 40 13.22 -6.14 1.08
C ALA A 40 13.48 -6.74 -0.31
N ILE A 41 12.69 -6.36 -1.31
CA ILE A 41 12.87 -6.79 -2.70
C ILE A 41 14.22 -6.30 -3.23
N GLU A 42 14.55 -5.01 -3.05
CA GLU A 42 15.82 -4.44 -3.48
C GLU A 42 17.02 -5.10 -2.78
N LYS A 43 16.89 -5.37 -1.47
CA LYS A 43 17.94 -6.06 -0.72
C LYS A 43 18.15 -7.49 -1.21
N ASP A 44 17.08 -8.23 -1.52
CA ASP A 44 17.17 -9.60 -2.00
C ASP A 44 17.78 -9.68 -3.41
N ALA A 45 17.36 -8.79 -4.31
CA ALA A 45 17.88 -8.71 -5.68
C ALA A 45 19.42 -8.51 -5.71
N GLY A 46 19.97 -7.78 -4.74
CA GLY A 46 21.42 -7.58 -4.61
C GLY A 46 22.18 -8.69 -3.88
N ALA A 47 21.50 -9.64 -3.23
CA ALA A 47 22.12 -10.57 -2.28
C ALA A 47 22.74 -11.83 -2.93
N HIS A 48 22.27 -12.24 -4.11
CA HIS A 48 22.55 -13.57 -4.67
C HIS A 48 23.56 -13.57 -5.83
N GLY A 49 24.29 -12.46 -6.00
CA GLY A 49 25.26 -12.29 -7.09
C GLY A 49 24.61 -12.14 -8.46
N TRP A 50 25.40 -11.72 -9.44
CA TRP A 50 24.91 -11.45 -10.79
C TRP A 50 24.45 -12.73 -11.50
N GLN A 51 23.22 -12.72 -12.01
CA GLN A 51 22.68 -13.77 -12.87
C GLN A 51 22.89 -13.44 -14.35
N ARG A 52 22.64 -14.42 -15.22
CA ARG A 52 22.66 -14.18 -16.67
C ARG A 52 21.55 -13.19 -17.03
N GLU A 53 21.91 -12.17 -17.81
CA GLU A 53 20.95 -11.19 -18.31
C GLU A 53 19.84 -11.88 -19.12
N SER A 54 18.58 -11.52 -18.80
CA SER A 54 17.39 -12.04 -19.45
C SER A 54 16.97 -11.17 -20.64
N LEU A 55 16.16 -11.71 -21.56
CA LEU A 55 15.60 -10.91 -22.66
C LEU A 55 14.69 -9.77 -22.17
N SER A 56 14.10 -9.88 -20.97
CA SER A 56 13.29 -8.81 -20.39
C SER A 56 14.14 -7.62 -19.93
N ALA A 57 15.37 -7.86 -19.44
CA ALA A 57 16.31 -6.81 -19.06
C ALA A 57 16.71 -5.93 -20.26
N LEU A 58 16.77 -6.51 -21.47
CA LEU A 58 17.12 -5.80 -22.70
C LEU A 58 16.03 -4.86 -23.23
N ARG A 59 14.85 -4.82 -22.62
CA ARG A 59 13.71 -4.06 -23.14
C ARG A 59 13.70 -2.57 -22.75
N SER A 60 14.74 -2.09 -22.06
CA SER A 60 14.87 -0.69 -21.60
C SER A 60 13.65 -0.17 -20.81
N HIS A 61 12.88 -1.06 -20.19
CA HIS A 61 11.82 -0.69 -19.26
C HIS A 61 12.41 -0.51 -17.87
N GLN A 62 11.86 0.43 -17.12
CA GLN A 62 12.22 0.56 -15.72
C GLN A 62 11.70 -0.65 -14.94
N PRO A 63 12.57 -1.33 -14.18
CA PRO A 63 12.14 -2.42 -13.30
C PRO A 63 11.10 -1.90 -12.30
N THR A 64 10.03 -2.66 -12.15
CA THR A 64 9.08 -2.54 -11.05
C THR A 64 9.40 -3.58 -9.97
N PRO A 65 8.99 -3.38 -8.70
CA PRO A 65 9.18 -4.37 -7.66
C PRO A 65 8.64 -5.76 -8.03
N ARG A 66 7.49 -5.82 -8.70
CA ARG A 66 6.92 -7.09 -9.19
C ARG A 66 7.80 -7.73 -10.25
N SER A 67 8.28 -6.98 -11.25
CA SER A 67 9.17 -7.55 -12.27
C SER A 67 10.53 -7.99 -11.72
N ILE A 68 11.03 -7.33 -10.67
CA ILE A 68 12.25 -7.76 -9.97
C ILE A 68 11.99 -9.09 -9.26
N ALA A 69 10.89 -9.18 -8.50
CA ALA A 69 10.50 -10.42 -7.83
C ALA A 69 10.30 -11.58 -8.82
N GLU A 70 9.67 -11.33 -9.97
CA GLU A 70 9.53 -12.34 -11.03
C GLU A 70 10.88 -12.79 -11.60
N ALA A 71 11.84 -11.86 -11.77
CA ALA A 71 13.18 -12.17 -12.27
C ALA A 71 14.00 -13.03 -11.29
N GLU A 72 13.76 -12.91 -9.98
CA GLU A 72 14.39 -13.74 -8.94
C GLU A 72 13.81 -15.16 -8.83
N GLY A 73 12.74 -15.46 -9.59
CA GLY A 73 12.15 -16.79 -9.69
C GLY A 73 11.62 -17.31 -8.35
N GLY A 74 12.04 -18.51 -7.94
CA GLY A 74 11.52 -19.16 -6.73
C GLY A 74 11.73 -18.35 -5.44
N ARG A 75 12.77 -17.50 -5.39
CA ARG A 75 13.01 -16.61 -4.25
C ARG A 75 12.07 -15.42 -4.25
N GLY A 76 11.80 -14.84 -5.43
CA GLY A 76 10.90 -13.70 -5.53
C GLY A 76 9.40 -14.06 -5.52
N ALA A 77 9.04 -15.33 -5.65
CA ALA A 77 7.66 -15.79 -5.51
C ALA A 77 7.01 -15.36 -4.19
N VAL A 78 7.77 -15.34 -3.09
CA VAL A 78 7.26 -14.87 -1.79
C VAL A 78 6.97 -13.36 -1.80
N PHE A 79 7.76 -12.58 -2.55
CA PHE A 79 7.53 -11.15 -2.70
C PHE A 79 6.37 -10.85 -3.64
N ALA A 80 6.11 -11.69 -4.65
CA ALA A 80 4.92 -11.56 -5.48
C ALA A 80 3.63 -11.73 -4.64
N ASP A 81 3.59 -12.71 -3.74
CA ASP A 81 2.46 -12.89 -2.80
C ASP A 81 2.32 -11.71 -1.83
N ALA A 82 3.43 -11.16 -1.33
CA ALA A 82 3.42 -9.95 -0.52
C ALA A 82 2.88 -8.72 -1.29
N LEU A 83 3.26 -8.57 -2.56
CA LEU A 83 2.76 -7.49 -3.42
C LEU A 83 1.25 -7.64 -3.70
N ASP A 84 0.78 -8.86 -3.97
CA ASP A 84 -0.65 -9.16 -4.14
C ASP A 84 -1.44 -8.85 -2.86
N SER A 85 -0.89 -9.18 -1.70
CA SER A 85 -1.50 -8.88 -0.40
C SER A 85 -1.55 -7.38 -0.13
N LEU A 86 -0.49 -6.64 -0.47
CA LEU A 86 -0.47 -5.18 -0.36
C LEU A 86 -1.51 -4.53 -1.29
N ASP A 87 -1.70 -5.06 -2.51
CA ASP A 87 -2.76 -4.61 -3.42
C ASP A 87 -4.15 -4.87 -2.84
N ARG A 88 -4.40 -6.05 -2.24
CA ARG A 88 -5.66 -6.34 -1.53
C ARG A 88 -5.89 -5.39 -0.34
N ALA A 89 -4.83 -5.03 0.40
CA ALA A 89 -4.92 -4.03 1.47
C ALA A 89 -5.36 -2.66 0.95
N ARG A 90 -4.79 -2.20 -0.19
CA ARG A 90 -5.20 -0.94 -0.84
C ARG A 90 -6.65 -0.96 -1.28
N THR A 91 -7.13 -2.07 -1.85
CA THR A 91 -8.55 -2.23 -2.22
C THR A 91 -9.45 -2.19 -0.99
N ALA A 92 -9.07 -2.85 0.11
CA ALA A 92 -9.83 -2.86 1.35
C ALA A 92 -9.93 -1.47 1.98
N GLU A 93 -8.82 -0.71 2.00
CA GLU A 93 -8.80 0.67 2.46
C GLU A 93 -9.74 1.57 1.65
N GLN A 94 -9.71 1.45 0.31
CA GLN A 94 -10.63 2.20 -0.58
C GLN A 94 -12.11 1.90 -0.30
N ASN A 95 -12.41 0.67 0.13
CA ASN A 95 -13.75 0.22 0.49
C ASN A 95 -14.12 0.49 1.96
N GLY A 96 -13.20 1.00 2.78
CA GLY A 96 -13.39 1.18 4.21
C GLY A 96 -13.39 -0.11 5.04
N ASP A 97 -12.92 -1.23 4.49
CA ASP A 97 -12.78 -2.50 5.21
C ASP A 97 -11.45 -2.57 5.97
N THR A 98 -11.43 -1.95 7.15
CA THR A 98 -10.26 -1.93 8.05
C THR A 98 -9.81 -3.33 8.47
N SER A 99 -10.74 -4.29 8.57
CA SER A 99 -10.44 -5.65 9.05
C SER A 99 -9.65 -6.44 8.02
N THR A 100 -10.06 -6.39 6.75
CA THR A 100 -9.34 -6.98 5.64
C THR A 100 -8.02 -6.27 5.43
N CYS A 101 -8.00 -4.94 5.46
CA CYS A 101 -6.74 -4.21 5.29
C CYS A 101 -5.70 -4.63 6.34
N SER A 102 -6.10 -4.68 7.61
CA SER A 102 -5.20 -5.09 8.71
C SER A 102 -4.69 -6.53 8.54
N ARG A 103 -5.55 -7.45 8.10
CA ARG A 103 -5.20 -8.85 7.87
C ARG A 103 -4.18 -9.00 6.74
N GLU A 104 -4.41 -8.36 5.60
CA GLU A 104 -3.50 -8.43 4.45
C GLU A 104 -2.14 -7.78 4.79
N LEU A 105 -2.12 -6.65 5.52
CA LEU A 105 -0.87 -6.07 6.00
C LEU A 105 -0.13 -6.97 6.99
N ALA A 106 -0.84 -7.70 7.85
CA ALA A 106 -0.22 -8.66 8.75
C ALA A 106 0.43 -9.81 7.99
N HIS A 107 -0.19 -10.26 6.88
CA HIS A 107 0.40 -11.27 5.99
C HIS A 107 1.68 -10.77 5.33
N VAL A 108 1.68 -9.56 4.77
CA VAL A 108 2.90 -8.94 4.22
C VAL A 108 4.01 -8.87 5.28
N ARG A 109 3.68 -8.40 6.48
CA ARG A 109 4.65 -8.31 7.59
C ARG A 109 5.16 -9.67 8.07
N ALA A 110 4.40 -10.75 7.87
CA ALA A 110 4.85 -12.09 8.20
C ALA A 110 5.90 -12.61 7.20
N ILE A 111 5.78 -12.23 5.93
CA ILE A 111 6.77 -12.53 4.89
C ILE A 111 8.08 -11.77 5.10
N LEU A 112 8.02 -10.54 5.62
CA LEU A 112 9.18 -9.66 5.81
C LEU A 112 10.00 -9.92 7.08
N LYS A 113 9.58 -10.86 7.94
CA LYS A 113 10.28 -11.22 9.18
C LYS A 113 11.33 -12.29 8.95
#